data_AF-A0A950RSS6-F1
#
_entry.id   AF-A0A950RSS6-F1
#
_cell.length_a   1.000
_cell.length_b   1.000
_cell.length_c   1.000
_cell.angle_alpha   90.00
_cell.angle_beta   90.00
_cell.angle_gamma   90.00
#
_symmetry.space_group_name_H-M   'P 1'
#
loop_
_entity.id
_entity.type
_entity.pdbx_description
1 polymer ?
#
loop_
_entity_poly.entity_id
_entity_poly.type
_entity_poly.pdbx_seq_one_letter_code
_entity_poly.pdbx_strand_id
1 'polypeptide(L)'
;MWAALTAGLIFGGAGTAAGGGVIVAPGNNPYAYLGGAPANGFVSPYTPSTLTTTGLVPVNPGYAGWGYGNYNPLLASPYYSYTDPYSGYLHGTAGVIHAQGQFMINLQEANLLKQQVFQARLENRRRALEEYLWERQNTPTLEDQREWLQQLALRRSLNNPPVNEVLSASALNPLLDDLIKHSRTGENGPAIPLGEDVLRGINVSGGRGGNAGLLKNEGRLFWPLALRGPDFQAQRQKLDGLTPEAVSRTRLGDLDSALLADMSKTVEQMRQQLRADLPNLAPSEYIESKRYLAELDDAIKVLGRPDARTFLDQGWIAQGKTVGQLIEYMKEHGLEFAPAVPGDEAAYVALHRALVEYSQATRPPTLVTER
;
A
#
# COMPACT_ATOMS: atom_id res chain seq x y z
N MET A 1 63.66 5.15 -44.23
CA MET A 1 63.51 6.60 -43.99
C MET A 1 62.48 6.74 -42.88
N TRP A 2 62.82 6.66 -41.59
CA TRP A 2 63.53 7.61 -40.72
C TRP A 2 62.78 8.94 -40.45
N ALA A 3 62.58 9.19 -39.14
CA ALA A 3 62.22 10.43 -38.40
C ALA A 3 60.78 10.42 -37.83
N ALA A 4 60.48 10.22 -36.53
CA ALA A 4 61.03 10.63 -35.23
C ALA A 4 60.54 12.00 -34.70
N LEU A 5 59.79 11.92 -33.58
CA LEU A 5 59.75 12.80 -32.38
C LEU A 5 59.37 14.28 -32.51
N THR A 6 58.38 14.71 -31.70
CA THR A 6 58.59 15.72 -30.65
C THR A 6 57.41 15.83 -29.68
N ALA A 7 57.75 15.85 -28.38
CA ALA A 7 56.88 16.10 -27.24
C ALA A 7 56.66 17.61 -27.01
N GLY A 8 55.56 17.97 -26.34
CA GLY A 8 55.28 19.34 -25.91
C GLY A 8 54.36 19.37 -24.70
N LEU A 9 54.95 19.25 -23.52
CA LEU A 9 54.35 19.49 -22.19
C LEU A 9 54.63 20.95 -21.83
N ILE A 10 53.62 21.78 -21.56
CA ILE A 10 53.78 23.07 -20.87
C ILE A 10 52.70 23.21 -19.78
N PHE A 11 53.21 23.46 -18.59
CA PHE A 11 52.57 23.79 -17.32
C PHE A 11 52.21 25.29 -17.24
N GLY A 12 51.20 25.63 -16.44
CA GLY A 12 51.21 26.89 -15.67
C GLY A 12 49.98 27.80 -15.84
N GLY A 13 49.16 27.90 -14.79
CA GLY A 13 48.10 28.90 -14.68
C GLY A 13 47.29 28.74 -13.40
N ALA A 14 47.84 29.22 -12.29
CA ALA A 14 47.23 29.24 -10.97
C ALA A 14 45.98 30.14 -10.91
N GLY A 15 44.95 29.68 -10.19
CA GLY A 15 43.76 30.46 -9.87
C GLY A 15 43.16 29.97 -8.55
N THR A 16 43.59 30.58 -7.46
CA THR A 16 43.04 30.46 -6.11
C THR A 16 41.67 31.14 -6.02
N ALA A 17 40.65 30.43 -5.56
CA ALA A 17 39.47 31.04 -4.94
C ALA A 17 38.91 30.13 -3.86
N ALA A 18 39.02 30.62 -2.63
CA ALA A 18 38.42 30.07 -1.43
C ALA A 18 36.92 30.40 -1.37
N GLY A 19 36.14 29.55 -0.68
CA GLY A 19 34.90 30.01 -0.04
C GLY A 19 33.75 29.00 -0.04
N GLY A 20 33.47 28.45 1.14
CA GLY A 20 32.09 28.19 1.58
C GLY A 20 31.49 26.83 1.24
N GLY A 21 31.83 25.80 2.05
CA GLY A 21 31.01 24.59 2.13
C GLY A 21 29.68 24.88 2.83
N VAL A 22 28.58 24.68 2.13
CA VAL A 22 27.23 24.55 2.72
C VAL A 22 26.82 23.10 2.57
N ILE A 23 26.65 22.43 3.72
CA ILE A 23 26.07 21.10 3.83
C ILE A 23 24.56 21.24 3.58
N VAL A 24 24.06 20.68 2.48
CA VAL A 24 22.62 20.58 2.18
C VAL A 24 22.15 19.19 2.63
N ALA A 25 21.35 19.15 3.69
CA ALA A 25 20.56 17.98 4.05
C ALA A 25 19.31 17.88 3.14
N PRO A 26 18.88 16.68 2.75
CA PRO A 26 17.75 16.50 1.85
C PRO A 26 16.42 16.39 2.62
N GLY A 27 15.36 16.96 2.04
CA GLY A 27 13.97 16.62 2.39
C GLY A 27 13.13 17.81 2.80
N ASN A 28 12.57 18.52 1.82
CA ASN A 28 11.35 19.31 2.03
C ASN A 28 10.35 19.01 0.93
N ASN A 29 9.20 18.50 1.35
CA ASN A 29 8.07 18.03 0.55
C ASN A 29 7.13 19.22 0.26
N PRO A 30 6.83 19.59 -1.01
CA PRO A 30 6.11 20.81 -1.33
C PRO A 30 4.57 20.69 -1.40
N TYR A 31 3.95 19.72 -0.70
CA TYR A 31 2.50 19.66 -0.55
C TYR A 31 2.09 19.84 0.92
N ALA A 32 1.93 21.09 1.35
CA ALA A 32 1.21 21.43 2.57
C ALA A 32 0.44 22.74 2.34
N TYR A 33 -0.81 22.59 1.92
CA TYR A 33 -1.77 23.66 1.70
C TYR A 33 -2.29 24.19 3.04
N LEU A 34 -2.56 25.50 3.07
CA LEU A 34 -3.05 26.29 4.20
C LEU A 34 -4.41 25.81 4.74
N GLY A 35 -4.51 25.77 6.07
CA GLY A 35 -5.77 25.76 6.83
C GLY A 35 -5.50 25.86 8.32
N GLY A 36 -5.71 27.02 8.92
CA GLY A 36 -5.33 27.33 10.31
C GLY A 36 -6.37 26.94 11.37
N ALA A 37 -5.89 26.53 12.55
CA ALA A 37 -6.49 26.67 13.90
C ALA A 37 -5.55 26.00 14.95
N PRO A 38 -5.64 26.34 16.26
CA PRO A 38 -4.45 26.54 17.08
C PRO A 38 -3.98 25.34 17.94
N ALA A 39 -2.66 25.28 18.05
CA ALA A 39 -1.81 24.85 19.18
C ALA A 39 -2.40 23.91 20.24
N ASN A 40 -2.00 22.64 20.18
CA ASN A 40 -1.79 21.80 21.36
C ASN A 40 -0.44 21.08 21.23
N GLY A 41 0.45 21.36 22.17
CA GLY A 41 1.84 20.93 22.16
C GLY A 41 2.00 19.44 22.50
N PHE A 42 2.66 18.72 21.60
CA PHE A 42 3.29 17.44 21.91
C PHE A 42 4.60 17.71 22.66
N VAL A 43 4.67 17.25 23.92
CA VAL A 43 5.89 17.23 24.72
C VAL A 43 6.57 15.88 24.53
N SER A 44 7.83 15.91 24.09
CA SER A 44 8.73 14.76 23.93
C SER A 44 9.25 14.28 25.30
N PRO A 45 9.40 12.96 25.56
CA PRO A 45 9.51 12.40 26.91
C PRO A 45 10.93 12.29 27.49
N TYR A 46 11.87 13.15 27.10
CA TYR A 46 13.26 13.08 27.59
C TYR A 46 13.80 14.44 28.06
N THR A 47 13.23 14.98 29.13
CA THR A 47 13.91 15.99 29.98
C THR A 47 13.52 15.78 31.45
N PRO A 48 14.47 15.85 32.42
CA PRO A 48 14.16 15.66 33.83
C PRO A 48 13.71 17.00 34.45
N SER A 49 12.44 17.08 34.87
CA SER A 49 11.89 18.22 35.61
C SER A 49 11.67 17.85 37.09
N THR A 50 12.13 18.74 37.96
CA THR A 50 11.96 18.71 39.42
C THR A 50 10.53 19.11 39.79
N LEU A 51 9.82 18.25 40.55
CA LEU A 51 8.45 18.48 41.00
C LEU A 51 8.42 18.81 42.50
N THR A 52 8.00 20.02 42.82
CA THR A 52 7.51 20.46 44.14
C THR A 52 6.04 20.08 44.29
N THR A 53 5.72 19.32 45.34
CA THR A 53 4.34 18.90 45.68
C THR A 53 3.78 19.82 46.76
N THR A 54 2.69 20.52 46.43
CA THR A 54 1.76 21.16 47.36
C THR A 54 0.47 20.35 47.36
N GLY A 55 0.07 19.87 48.53
CA GLY A 55 -1.09 19.00 48.71
C GLY A 55 -2.42 19.75 48.70
N LEU A 56 -3.44 19.11 48.13
CA LEU A 56 -4.85 19.46 48.29
C LEU A 56 -5.64 18.16 48.50
N VAL A 57 -6.34 18.10 49.63
CA VAL A 57 -7.23 17.02 50.06
C VAL A 57 -8.67 17.38 49.65
N PRO A 58 -9.48 16.48 49.09
CA PRO A 58 -10.89 16.72 48.88
C PRO A 58 -11.73 16.30 50.10
N VAL A 59 -12.72 17.13 50.40
CA VAL A 59 -13.67 17.04 51.52
C VAL A 59 -15.02 16.54 51.01
N ASN A 60 -15.80 15.92 51.92
CA ASN A 60 -17.28 15.97 52.09
C ASN A 60 -18.07 14.67 51.75
N PRO A 61 -19.32 14.44 52.26
CA PRO A 61 -20.01 14.92 53.49
C PRO A 61 -20.67 13.81 54.35
N GLY A 62 -20.82 14.09 55.66
CA GLY A 62 -22.10 14.00 56.40
C GLY A 62 -22.62 12.65 56.90
N TYR A 63 -22.71 12.49 58.22
CA TYR A 63 -23.99 12.41 58.95
C TYR A 63 -23.76 12.61 60.46
N ALA A 64 -24.52 13.56 61.02
CA ALA A 64 -24.51 13.94 62.42
C ALA A 64 -25.36 12.97 63.27
N GLY A 65 -24.95 12.74 64.52
CA GLY A 65 -25.72 12.02 65.53
C GLY A 65 -25.29 12.43 66.93
N TRP A 66 -26.14 13.23 67.58
CA TRP A 66 -25.97 13.86 68.88
C TRP A 66 -26.18 12.88 70.05
N GLY A 67 -25.51 13.09 71.19
CA GLY A 67 -25.76 12.33 72.41
C GLY A 67 -25.05 12.88 73.65
N TYR A 68 -25.79 13.66 74.43
CA TYR A 68 -25.47 14.27 75.73
C TYR A 68 -24.79 13.35 76.75
N GLY A 69 -23.93 13.91 77.61
CA GLY A 69 -23.46 13.21 78.82
C GLY A 69 -22.37 13.90 79.63
N ASN A 70 -22.50 15.20 79.89
CA ASN A 70 -21.67 15.92 80.86
C ASN A 70 -22.07 15.50 82.28
N TYR A 71 -21.25 14.72 82.97
CA TYR A 71 -21.31 14.60 84.43
C TYR A 71 -19.90 14.51 85.02
N ASN A 72 -19.45 15.67 85.48
CA ASN A 72 -18.42 15.85 86.50
C ASN A 72 -18.92 15.25 87.83
N PRO A 73 -18.08 14.50 88.56
CA PRO A 73 -18.00 14.78 89.99
C PRO A 73 -16.55 14.90 90.45
N LEU A 74 -16.17 16.15 90.69
CA LEU A 74 -15.25 16.56 91.73
C LEU A 74 -15.70 15.95 93.06
N LEU A 75 -15.05 14.88 93.48
CA LEU A 75 -14.90 14.52 94.89
C LEU A 75 -13.54 13.86 95.08
N ALA A 76 -12.61 14.72 95.51
CA ALA A 76 -11.61 14.47 96.53
C ALA A 76 -11.20 13.01 96.75
N SER A 77 -9.98 12.67 96.31
CA SER A 77 -9.14 11.80 97.12
C SER A 77 -7.68 12.26 97.04
N PRO A 78 -7.16 12.90 98.10
CA PRO A 78 -5.76 13.29 98.20
C PRO A 78 -4.98 12.08 98.71
N TYR A 79 -4.70 11.14 97.80
CA TYR A 79 -3.75 10.06 98.07
C TYR A 79 -2.57 10.20 97.11
N TYR A 80 -1.46 10.64 97.72
CA TYR A 80 -0.08 10.38 97.34
C TYR A 80 0.10 9.64 96.01
N SER A 81 0.59 10.38 95.01
CA SER A 81 1.31 9.83 93.87
C SER A 81 2.53 9.07 94.38
N TYR A 82 2.32 7.81 94.76
CA TYR A 82 3.39 6.83 94.88
C TYR A 82 3.81 6.49 93.44
N THR A 83 4.77 7.24 92.93
CA THR A 83 5.56 6.85 91.76
C THR A 83 6.31 5.59 92.16
N ASP A 84 5.67 4.44 91.98
CA ASP A 84 6.33 3.15 92.07
C ASP A 84 7.33 3.06 90.90
N PRO A 85 8.65 3.07 91.15
CA PRO A 85 9.66 2.98 90.09
C PRO A 85 9.54 1.70 89.25
N TYR A 86 8.83 0.67 89.75
CA TYR A 86 8.60 -0.59 89.06
C TYR A 86 7.37 -0.59 88.12
N SER A 87 6.40 0.31 88.31
CA SER A 87 5.19 0.37 87.47
C SER A 87 5.49 0.87 86.05
N GLY A 88 6.35 1.89 85.91
CA GLY A 88 6.83 2.36 84.61
C GLY A 88 7.67 1.32 83.86
N TYR A 89 8.36 0.44 84.59
CA TYR A 89 9.14 -0.65 84.01
C TYR A 89 8.24 -1.76 83.46
N LEU A 90 7.17 -2.14 84.17
CA LEU A 90 6.19 -3.12 83.69
C LEU A 90 5.32 -2.59 82.53
N HIS A 91 4.98 -1.30 82.54
CA HIS A 91 4.32 -0.65 81.40
C HIS A 91 5.26 -0.52 80.18
N GLY A 92 6.56 -0.27 80.39
CA GLY A 92 7.57 -0.26 79.35
C GLY A 92 7.80 -1.64 78.72
N THR A 93 7.88 -2.70 79.53
CA THR A 93 8.02 -4.08 79.04
C THR A 93 6.75 -4.58 78.33
N ALA A 94 5.56 -4.21 78.81
CA ALA A 94 4.31 -4.45 78.10
C ALA A 94 4.26 -3.69 76.76
N GLY A 95 4.81 -2.47 76.70
CA GLY A 95 4.97 -1.70 75.47
C GLY A 95 5.91 -2.36 74.45
N VAL A 96 7.04 -2.93 74.90
CA VAL A 96 7.96 -3.68 74.03
C VAL A 96 7.31 -4.98 73.52
N ILE A 97 6.59 -5.72 74.37
CA ILE A 97 5.86 -6.93 73.96
C ILE A 97 4.75 -6.58 72.97
N HIS A 98 4.02 -5.50 73.20
CA HIS A 98 2.98 -5.01 72.29
C HIS A 98 3.57 -4.57 70.95
N ALA A 99 4.66 -3.80 70.96
CA ALA A 99 5.38 -3.37 69.76
C ALA A 99 5.95 -4.57 68.98
N GLN A 100 6.46 -5.59 69.69
CA GLN A 100 6.93 -6.84 69.08
C GLN A 100 5.78 -7.63 68.44
N GLY A 101 4.62 -7.70 69.10
CA GLY A 101 3.41 -8.31 68.56
C GLY A 101 2.92 -7.59 67.29
N GLN A 102 2.83 -6.26 67.34
CA GLN A 102 2.48 -5.44 66.18
C GLN A 102 3.47 -5.61 65.02
N PHE A 103 4.78 -5.66 65.31
CA PHE A 103 5.79 -5.90 64.30
C PHE A 103 5.62 -7.26 63.61
N MET A 104 5.34 -8.32 64.36
CA MET A 104 5.09 -9.65 63.78
C MET A 104 3.84 -9.67 62.90
N ILE A 105 2.77 -8.97 63.30
CA ILE A 105 1.55 -8.82 62.49
C ILE A 105 1.85 -8.06 61.19
N ASN A 106 2.51 -6.90 61.29
CA ASN A 106 2.89 -6.09 60.13
C ASN A 106 3.77 -6.86 59.14
N LEU A 107 4.69 -7.70 59.65
CA LEU A 107 5.54 -8.54 58.82
C LEU A 107 4.71 -9.62 58.08
N GLN A 108 3.74 -10.24 58.77
CA GLN A 108 2.84 -11.22 58.15
C GLN A 108 1.96 -10.57 57.08
N GLU A 109 1.39 -9.39 57.36
CA GLU A 109 0.61 -8.61 56.39
C GLU A 109 1.43 -8.21 55.16
N ALA A 110 2.67 -7.75 55.35
CA ALA A 110 3.57 -7.41 54.24
C ALA A 110 3.89 -8.63 53.35
N ASN A 111 4.09 -9.80 53.96
CA ASN A 111 4.29 -11.04 53.22
C ASN A 111 3.04 -11.45 52.42
N LEU A 112 1.85 -11.30 53.01
CA LEU A 112 0.59 -11.56 52.32
C LEU A 112 0.38 -10.60 51.14
N LEU A 113 0.60 -9.30 51.35
CA LEU A 113 0.50 -8.29 50.29
C LEU A 113 1.50 -8.58 49.15
N LYS A 114 2.72 -8.99 49.49
CA LYS A 114 3.73 -9.39 48.50
C LYS A 114 3.24 -10.58 47.66
N GLN A 115 2.62 -11.59 48.28
CA GLN A 115 2.02 -12.73 47.56
C GLN A 115 0.87 -12.29 46.65
N GLN A 116 -0.02 -11.41 47.13
CA GLN A 116 -1.10 -10.85 46.32
C GLN A 116 -0.56 -10.07 45.11
N VAL A 117 0.49 -9.26 45.28
CA VAL A 117 1.15 -8.55 44.16
C VAL A 117 1.76 -9.53 43.16
N PHE A 118 2.36 -10.63 43.63
CA PHE A 118 2.86 -11.67 42.73
C PHE A 118 1.73 -12.36 41.95
N GLN A 119 0.62 -12.71 42.61
CA GLN A 119 -0.56 -13.27 41.95
C GLN A 119 -1.11 -12.32 40.89
N ALA A 120 -1.33 -11.05 41.24
CA ALA A 120 -1.79 -10.02 40.31
C ALA A 120 -0.83 -9.84 39.13
N ARG A 121 0.49 -9.91 39.34
CA ARG A 121 1.48 -9.88 38.25
C ARG A 121 1.38 -11.08 37.32
N LEU A 122 1.16 -12.28 37.87
CA LEU A 122 0.99 -13.49 37.07
C LEU A 122 -0.31 -13.45 36.26
N GLU A 123 -1.40 -12.98 36.86
CA GLU A 123 -2.67 -12.75 36.17
C GLU A 123 -2.54 -11.74 35.04
N ASN A 124 -1.87 -10.60 35.29
CA ASN A 124 -1.63 -9.60 34.26
C ASN A 124 -0.80 -10.17 33.10
N ARG A 125 0.22 -10.99 33.39
CA ARG A 125 1.00 -11.68 32.35
C ARG A 125 0.16 -12.67 31.56
N ARG A 126 -0.71 -13.42 32.24
CA ARG A 126 -1.62 -14.36 31.58
C ARG A 126 -2.58 -13.63 30.66
N ARG A 127 -3.21 -12.55 31.11
CA ARG A 127 -4.11 -11.72 30.29
C ARG A 127 -3.39 -11.14 29.08
N ALA A 128 -2.17 -10.61 29.26
CA ALA A 128 -1.37 -10.10 28.15
C ALA A 128 -1.02 -11.18 27.11
N LEU A 129 -0.75 -12.42 27.54
CA LEU A 129 -0.52 -13.54 26.62
C LEU A 129 -1.80 -14.01 25.93
N GLU A 130 -2.93 -14.04 26.66
CA GLU A 130 -4.25 -14.37 26.10
C GLU A 130 -4.65 -13.35 25.03
N GLU A 131 -4.45 -12.05 25.30
CA GLU A 131 -4.66 -10.98 24.33
C GLU A 131 -3.73 -11.14 23.11
N TYR A 132 -2.44 -11.36 23.31
CA TYR A 132 -1.49 -11.60 22.21
C TYR A 132 -1.88 -12.82 21.34
N LEU A 133 -2.30 -13.93 21.97
CA LEU A 133 -2.75 -15.12 21.24
C LEU A 133 -4.05 -14.85 20.49
N TRP A 134 -4.98 -14.12 21.11
CA TRP A 134 -6.23 -13.70 20.47
C TRP A 134 -5.94 -12.80 19.26
N GLU A 135 -5.10 -11.78 19.40
CA GLU A 135 -4.70 -10.90 18.31
C GLU A 135 -4.07 -11.71 17.18
N ARG A 136 -3.13 -12.61 17.48
CA ARG A 136 -2.48 -13.44 16.46
C ARG A 136 -3.43 -14.38 15.72
N GLN A 137 -4.47 -14.89 16.39
CA GLN A 137 -5.48 -15.75 15.78
C GLN A 137 -6.54 -14.98 14.99
N ASN A 138 -6.81 -13.73 15.36
CA ASN A 138 -7.83 -12.90 14.72
C ASN A 138 -7.27 -11.87 13.73
N THR A 139 -5.95 -11.71 13.67
CA THR A 139 -5.30 -10.86 12.65
C THR A 139 -5.36 -11.59 11.31
N PRO A 140 -5.98 -10.99 10.28
CA PRO A 140 -6.02 -11.57 8.95
C PRO A 140 -4.61 -11.86 8.43
N THR A 141 -4.40 -13.06 7.90
CA THR A 141 -3.15 -13.42 7.24
C THR A 141 -2.95 -12.62 5.97
N LEU A 142 -1.73 -12.64 5.41
CA LEU A 142 -1.48 -11.99 4.12
C LEU A 142 -2.28 -12.65 3.00
N GLU A 143 -2.50 -13.96 3.09
CA GLU A 143 -3.37 -14.71 2.19
C GLU A 143 -4.82 -14.23 2.30
N ASP A 144 -5.38 -14.10 3.51
CA ASP A 144 -6.74 -13.61 3.71
C ASP A 144 -6.92 -12.20 3.13
N GLN A 145 -5.93 -11.33 3.32
CA GLN A 145 -5.95 -9.98 2.74
C GLN A 145 -5.94 -10.02 1.20
N ARG A 146 -5.14 -10.92 0.59
CA ARG A 146 -5.11 -11.09 -0.87
C ARG A 146 -6.44 -11.59 -1.39
N GLU A 147 -7.05 -12.57 -0.73
CA GLU A 147 -8.37 -13.09 -1.09
C GLU A 147 -9.44 -12.01 -0.99
N TRP A 148 -9.42 -11.25 0.10
CA TRP A 148 -10.33 -10.13 0.30
C TRP A 148 -10.20 -9.07 -0.81
N LEU A 149 -8.96 -8.71 -1.18
CA LEU A 149 -8.70 -7.78 -2.28
C LEU A 149 -9.18 -8.32 -3.64
N GLN A 150 -8.98 -9.61 -3.91
CA GLN A 150 -9.48 -10.26 -5.14
C GLN A 150 -11.01 -10.22 -5.19
N GLN A 151 -11.68 -10.56 -4.09
CA GLN A 151 -13.14 -10.51 -4.00
C GLN A 151 -13.67 -9.09 -4.17
N LEU A 152 -12.99 -8.09 -3.58
CA LEU A 152 -13.35 -6.69 -3.73
C LEU A 152 -13.21 -6.23 -5.19
N ALA A 153 -12.10 -6.58 -5.84
CA ALA A 153 -11.86 -6.26 -7.25
C ALA A 153 -12.92 -6.89 -8.17
N LEU A 154 -13.28 -8.15 -7.93
CA LEU A 154 -14.35 -8.85 -8.65
C LEU A 154 -15.71 -8.16 -8.43
N ARG A 155 -16.06 -7.86 -7.18
CA ARG A 155 -17.31 -7.16 -6.84
C ARG A 155 -17.40 -5.80 -7.54
N ARG A 156 -16.29 -5.05 -7.57
CA ARG A 156 -16.21 -3.77 -8.27
C ARG A 156 -16.37 -3.93 -9.78
N SER A 157 -15.74 -4.95 -10.35
CA SER A 157 -15.80 -5.25 -11.78
C SER A 157 -17.20 -5.62 -12.26
N LEU A 158 -18.01 -6.25 -11.41
CA LEU A 158 -19.40 -6.62 -11.69
C LEU A 158 -20.38 -5.44 -11.57
N ASN A 159 -20.20 -4.57 -10.56
CA ASN A 159 -21.19 -3.58 -10.15
C ASN A 159 -20.91 -2.18 -10.72
N ASN A 160 -20.69 -2.08 -12.03
CA ASN A 160 -20.44 -0.84 -12.77
C ASN A 160 -19.08 -0.17 -12.45
N PRO A 161 -17.97 -0.73 -12.94
CA PRO A 161 -16.65 -0.10 -12.84
C PRO A 161 -16.62 1.21 -13.65
N PRO A 162 -15.83 2.21 -13.23
CA PRO A 162 -15.67 3.42 -14.00
C PRO A 162 -14.99 3.12 -15.34
N VAL A 163 -15.31 3.89 -16.38
CA VAL A 163 -14.90 3.61 -17.77
C VAL A 163 -13.38 3.45 -17.90
N ASN A 164 -12.59 4.25 -17.18
CA ASN A 164 -11.14 4.14 -17.18
C ASN A 164 -10.61 2.79 -16.69
N GLU A 165 -11.31 2.10 -15.79
CA GLU A 165 -10.96 0.75 -15.33
C GLU A 165 -11.34 -0.34 -16.32
N VAL A 166 -12.39 -0.09 -17.11
CA VAL A 166 -12.73 -0.96 -18.24
C VAL A 166 -11.66 -0.81 -19.31
N LEU A 167 -11.32 0.42 -19.69
CA LEU A 167 -10.30 0.70 -20.71
C LEU A 167 -8.89 0.26 -20.31
N SER A 168 -8.54 0.28 -19.02
CA SER A 168 -7.24 -0.23 -18.55
C SER A 168 -7.20 -1.76 -18.42
N ALA A 169 -8.29 -2.45 -18.73
CA ALA A 169 -8.52 -3.87 -18.45
C ALA A 169 -8.53 -4.26 -16.95
N SER A 170 -8.35 -3.32 -16.01
CA SER A 170 -8.32 -3.64 -14.58
C SER A 170 -9.65 -4.18 -14.05
N ALA A 171 -10.76 -3.84 -14.70
CA ALA A 171 -12.06 -4.43 -14.42
C ALA A 171 -12.36 -5.71 -15.21
N LEU A 172 -11.61 -5.99 -16.28
CA LEU A 172 -11.82 -7.17 -17.12
C LEU A 172 -11.07 -8.39 -16.56
N ASN A 173 -9.83 -8.21 -16.09
CA ASN A 173 -8.98 -9.31 -15.62
C ASN A 173 -9.53 -10.01 -14.37
N PRO A 174 -10.08 -9.32 -13.35
CA PRO A 174 -10.74 -10.00 -12.23
C PRO A 174 -11.94 -10.85 -12.65
N LEU A 175 -12.69 -10.41 -13.68
CA LEU A 175 -13.78 -11.20 -14.26
C LEU A 175 -13.23 -12.42 -15.00
N LEU A 176 -12.18 -12.24 -15.80
CA LEU A 176 -11.50 -13.35 -16.49
C LEU A 176 -11.04 -14.41 -15.49
N ASP A 177 -10.35 -14.01 -14.42
CA ASP A 177 -9.85 -14.92 -13.39
C ASP A 177 -10.98 -15.70 -12.70
N ASP A 178 -12.06 -15.01 -12.33
CA ASP A 178 -13.25 -15.63 -11.74
C ASP A 178 -13.89 -16.63 -12.71
N LEU A 179 -14.03 -16.26 -13.98
CA LEU A 179 -14.62 -17.10 -15.01
C LEU A 179 -13.74 -18.30 -15.37
N ILE A 180 -12.41 -18.14 -15.39
CA ILE A 180 -11.48 -19.26 -15.57
C ILE A 180 -11.59 -20.25 -14.40
N LYS A 181 -11.67 -19.75 -13.16
CA LYS A 181 -11.85 -20.59 -11.96
C LYS A 181 -13.18 -21.35 -11.97
N HIS A 182 -14.25 -20.73 -12.45
CA HIS A 182 -15.59 -21.33 -12.49
C HIS A 182 -15.90 -22.05 -13.82
N SER A 183 -15.03 -21.96 -14.82
CA SER A 183 -15.14 -22.74 -16.06
C SER A 183 -14.96 -24.23 -15.75
N ARG A 184 -16.06 -24.98 -15.74
CA ARG A 184 -16.00 -26.45 -15.71
C ARG A 184 -15.56 -26.90 -17.10
N THR A 185 -14.45 -27.63 -17.15
CA THR A 185 -13.94 -28.26 -18.38
C THR A 185 -15.09 -29.05 -19.04
N GLY A 186 -15.58 -28.58 -20.18
CA GLY A 186 -16.63 -29.23 -20.96
C GLY A 186 -18.06 -28.69 -20.81
N GLU A 187 -18.35 -27.78 -19.86
CA GLU A 187 -19.61 -27.03 -19.83
C GLU A 187 -19.38 -25.68 -20.52
N ASN A 188 -19.65 -25.64 -21.83
CA ASN A 188 -19.74 -24.38 -22.55
C ASN A 188 -20.85 -23.55 -21.90
N GLY A 189 -20.48 -22.45 -21.25
CA GLY A 189 -21.45 -21.51 -20.68
C GLY A 189 -22.37 -20.94 -21.76
N PRO A 190 -23.27 -20.02 -21.39
CA PRO A 190 -24.20 -19.40 -22.32
C PRO A 190 -23.44 -18.83 -23.53
N ALA A 191 -23.92 -19.15 -24.73
CA ALA A 191 -23.31 -18.73 -25.98
C ALA A 191 -23.61 -17.25 -26.26
N ILE A 192 -23.02 -16.36 -25.46
CA ILE A 192 -23.09 -14.91 -25.66
C ILE A 192 -22.15 -14.57 -26.83
N PRO A 193 -22.69 -14.14 -27.98
CA PRO A 193 -21.87 -13.89 -29.17
C PRO A 193 -21.00 -12.66 -28.97
N LEU A 194 -19.77 -12.74 -29.47
CA LEU A 194 -18.88 -11.58 -29.57
C LEU A 194 -18.75 -11.18 -31.04
N GLY A 195 -18.98 -9.90 -31.31
CA GLY A 195 -18.76 -9.32 -32.64
C GLY A 195 -17.29 -9.43 -33.03
N GLU A 196 -17.01 -9.73 -34.29
CA GLU A 196 -15.64 -9.81 -34.79
C GLU A 196 -14.93 -8.44 -34.73
N ASP A 197 -15.68 -7.37 -34.89
CA ASP A 197 -15.26 -5.99 -34.66
C ASP A 197 -14.82 -5.73 -33.22
N VAL A 198 -15.56 -6.25 -32.24
CA VAL A 198 -15.18 -6.18 -30.82
C VAL A 198 -13.86 -6.91 -30.60
N LEU A 199 -13.76 -8.18 -31.03
CA LEU A 199 -12.57 -9.01 -30.82
C LEU A 199 -11.30 -8.41 -31.42
N ARG A 200 -11.39 -7.79 -32.61
CA ARG A 200 -10.26 -7.11 -33.25
C ARG A 200 -9.74 -5.94 -32.42
N GLY A 201 -10.63 -5.22 -31.74
CA GLY A 201 -10.28 -4.10 -30.85
C GLY A 201 -9.79 -4.53 -29.47
N ILE A 202 -9.90 -5.81 -29.08
CA ILE A 202 -9.43 -6.26 -27.77
C ILE A 202 -7.93 -6.54 -27.80
N ASN A 203 -7.19 -5.85 -26.93
CA ASN A 203 -5.77 -6.08 -26.72
C ASN A 203 -5.57 -7.14 -25.63
N VAL A 204 -4.65 -8.06 -25.88
CA VAL A 204 -4.26 -9.11 -24.94
C VAL A 204 -2.76 -9.05 -24.68
N SER A 205 -2.35 -9.53 -23.52
CA SER A 205 -0.96 -9.63 -23.08
C SER A 205 -0.70 -11.00 -22.49
N GLY A 206 0.50 -11.55 -22.66
CA GLY A 206 0.91 -12.74 -21.89
C GLY A 206 1.22 -12.29 -20.46
N GLY A 207 0.57 -12.90 -19.45
CA GLY A 207 0.47 -12.47 -18.04
C GLY A 207 1.76 -12.16 -17.24
N ARG A 208 2.92 -12.03 -17.90
CA ARG A 208 4.17 -11.47 -17.37
C ARG A 208 4.40 -10.01 -17.79
N GLY A 209 3.34 -9.23 -17.96
CA GLY A 209 3.37 -7.78 -18.23
C GLY A 209 3.97 -7.41 -19.58
N GLY A 210 3.16 -6.90 -20.50
CA GLY A 210 3.63 -6.38 -21.78
C GLY A 210 2.48 -6.22 -22.76
N ASN A 211 2.14 -4.98 -23.10
CA ASN A 211 1.07 -4.67 -24.05
C ASN A 211 1.64 -4.59 -25.47
N ALA A 212 1.20 -5.50 -26.35
CA ALA A 212 1.57 -5.49 -27.76
C ALA A 212 0.49 -4.90 -28.67
N GLY A 213 -0.58 -4.32 -28.10
CA GLY A 213 -1.69 -3.72 -28.84
C GLY A 213 -1.21 -2.71 -29.88
N LEU A 214 -0.21 -1.89 -29.57
CA LEU A 214 0.38 -0.91 -30.49
C LEU A 214 1.17 -1.52 -31.65
N LEU A 215 1.47 -2.82 -31.62
CA LEU A 215 2.17 -3.53 -32.71
C LEU A 215 1.18 -4.16 -33.71
N LYS A 216 -0.10 -4.22 -33.36
CA LYS A 216 -1.18 -4.57 -34.29
C LYS A 216 -1.22 -3.50 -35.37
N ASN A 217 -1.35 -3.86 -36.64
CA ASN A 217 -1.13 -3.00 -37.82
C ASN A 217 0.34 -2.83 -38.24
N GLU A 218 1.14 -3.90 -38.17
CA GLU A 218 2.52 -3.92 -38.70
C GLU A 218 3.46 -2.92 -38.01
N GLY A 219 3.17 -2.57 -36.75
CA GLY A 219 3.93 -1.56 -36.01
C GLY A 219 3.65 -0.12 -36.44
N ARG A 220 2.55 0.16 -37.15
CA ARG A 220 2.14 1.53 -37.48
C ARG A 220 1.57 2.21 -36.24
N LEU A 221 2.20 3.32 -35.85
CA LEU A 221 1.87 4.06 -34.64
C LEU A 221 0.83 5.15 -34.91
N PHE A 222 -0.13 5.29 -34.00
CA PHE A 222 -1.16 6.33 -34.04
C PHE A 222 -0.97 7.31 -32.88
N TRP A 223 -0.34 8.44 -33.18
CA TRP A 223 0.06 9.41 -32.16
C TRP A 223 -1.15 10.17 -31.58
N PRO A 224 -1.27 10.28 -30.24
CA PRO A 224 -2.20 11.20 -29.57
C PRO A 224 -1.97 12.66 -29.95
N LEU A 225 -2.99 13.51 -29.78
CA LEU A 225 -2.97 14.91 -30.24
C LEU A 225 -1.75 15.69 -29.73
N ALA A 226 -1.47 15.61 -28.43
CA ALA A 226 -0.33 16.33 -27.82
C ALA A 226 1.04 15.84 -28.30
N LEU A 227 1.15 14.60 -28.82
CA LEU A 227 2.39 14.09 -29.41
C LEU A 227 2.51 14.43 -30.91
N ARG A 228 1.48 14.96 -31.57
CA ARG A 228 1.52 15.36 -32.99
C ARG A 228 2.21 16.70 -33.23
N GLY A 229 2.53 17.43 -32.17
CA GLY A 229 3.23 18.71 -32.25
C GLY A 229 4.59 18.64 -32.95
N PRO A 230 5.14 19.81 -33.35
CA PRO A 230 6.46 19.91 -33.97
C PRO A 230 7.58 19.46 -33.02
N ASP A 231 7.44 19.68 -31.72
CA ASP A 231 8.45 19.35 -30.70
C ASP A 231 8.75 17.86 -30.60
N PHE A 232 7.80 17.01 -31.02
CA PHE A 232 7.91 15.56 -31.03
C PHE A 232 8.18 14.98 -32.43
N GLN A 233 8.26 15.83 -33.46
CA GLN A 233 8.30 15.37 -34.86
C GLN A 233 9.50 14.47 -35.15
N ALA A 234 10.69 14.83 -34.66
CA ALA A 234 11.91 14.05 -34.90
C ALA A 234 11.83 12.65 -34.28
N GLN A 235 11.37 12.56 -33.04
CA GLN A 235 11.22 11.30 -32.30
C GLN A 235 10.12 10.43 -32.92
N ARG A 236 9.00 11.04 -33.34
CA ARG A 236 7.92 10.34 -34.05
C ARG A 236 8.39 9.74 -35.35
N GLN A 237 9.01 10.54 -36.23
CA GLN A 237 9.53 10.05 -37.51
C GLN A 237 10.51 8.90 -37.33
N LYS A 238 11.36 8.98 -36.29
CA LYS A 238 12.28 7.91 -35.94
C LYS A 238 11.54 6.64 -35.53
N LEU A 239 10.59 6.73 -34.59
CA LEU A 239 9.81 5.57 -34.14
C LEU A 239 8.89 4.99 -35.22
N ASP A 240 8.33 5.84 -36.08
CA ASP A 240 7.52 5.42 -37.24
C ASP A 240 8.35 4.58 -38.24
N GLY A 241 9.66 4.81 -38.32
CA GLY A 241 10.59 3.98 -39.10
C GLY A 241 11.07 2.72 -38.36
N LEU A 242 11.46 2.87 -37.09
CA LEU A 242 12.03 1.76 -36.31
C LEU A 242 11.01 0.69 -35.93
N THR A 243 9.74 1.06 -35.69
CA THR A 243 8.74 0.11 -35.18
C THR A 243 8.37 -0.96 -36.22
N PRO A 244 8.05 -0.62 -37.48
CA PRO A 244 7.81 -1.63 -38.51
C PRO A 244 9.04 -2.49 -38.80
N GLU A 245 10.24 -1.89 -38.76
CA GLU A 245 11.50 -2.62 -38.91
C GLU A 245 11.68 -3.66 -37.78
N ALA A 246 11.47 -3.25 -36.53
CA ALA A 246 11.57 -4.14 -35.38
C ALA A 246 10.56 -5.28 -35.45
N VAL A 247 9.30 -5.01 -35.80
CA VAL A 247 8.26 -6.04 -35.99
C VAL A 247 8.69 -7.04 -37.09
N SER A 248 9.21 -6.55 -38.21
CA SER A 248 9.69 -7.40 -39.31
C SER A 248 10.87 -8.28 -38.88
N ARG A 249 11.89 -7.70 -38.24
CA ARG A 249 13.08 -8.42 -37.76
C ARG A 249 12.74 -9.44 -36.68
N THR A 250 11.82 -9.15 -35.77
CA THR A 250 11.35 -10.12 -34.77
C THR A 250 10.67 -11.33 -35.42
N ARG A 251 9.87 -11.13 -36.47
CA ARG A 251 9.27 -12.26 -37.22
C ARG A 251 10.32 -13.14 -37.89
N LEU A 252 11.40 -12.53 -38.39
CA LEU A 252 12.53 -13.23 -38.99
C LEU A 252 13.46 -13.89 -37.94
N GLY A 253 13.33 -13.52 -36.66
CA GLY A 253 14.21 -13.98 -35.58
C GLY A 253 15.57 -13.30 -35.55
N ASP A 254 15.72 -12.14 -36.21
CA ASP A 254 16.97 -11.37 -36.36
C ASP A 254 16.87 -9.99 -35.70
N LEU A 255 16.32 -9.96 -34.48
CA LEU A 255 16.14 -8.72 -33.75
C LEU A 255 17.44 -8.28 -33.08
N ASP A 256 17.94 -7.11 -33.47
CA ASP A 256 19.12 -6.51 -32.88
C ASP A 256 18.80 -5.80 -31.55
N SER A 257 19.58 -6.08 -30.52
CA SER A 257 19.54 -5.39 -29.24
C SER A 257 19.77 -3.87 -29.35
N ALA A 258 20.58 -3.43 -30.31
CA ALA A 258 20.83 -2.01 -30.55
C ALA A 258 19.57 -1.28 -31.05
N LEU A 259 18.77 -1.94 -31.88
CA LEU A 259 17.49 -1.41 -32.38
C LEU A 259 16.51 -1.18 -31.21
N LEU A 260 16.35 -2.16 -30.33
CA LEU A 260 15.49 -2.05 -29.14
C LEU A 260 15.97 -0.96 -28.17
N ALA A 261 17.29 -0.86 -27.97
CA ALA A 261 17.87 0.18 -27.13
C ALA A 261 17.60 1.57 -27.69
N ASP A 262 17.69 1.74 -29.01
CA ASP A 262 17.44 3.02 -29.67
C ASP A 262 15.96 3.43 -29.64
N MET A 263 15.04 2.46 -29.82
CA MET A 263 13.60 2.67 -29.63
C MET A 263 13.30 3.09 -28.18
N SER A 264 13.80 2.34 -27.19
CA SER A 264 13.58 2.61 -25.77
C SER A 264 14.10 4.00 -25.37
N LYS A 265 15.29 4.37 -25.86
CA LYS A 265 15.87 5.70 -25.66
C LYS A 265 15.01 6.79 -26.26
N THR A 266 14.47 6.58 -27.47
CA THR A 266 13.64 7.57 -28.15
C THR A 266 12.30 7.78 -27.41
N VAL A 267 11.68 6.71 -26.90
CA VAL A 267 10.48 6.82 -26.06
C VAL A 267 10.76 7.57 -24.76
N GLU A 268 11.89 7.30 -24.11
CA GLU A 268 12.27 8.01 -22.88
C GLU A 268 12.53 9.50 -23.12
N GLN A 269 13.14 9.86 -24.25
CA GLN A 269 13.26 11.26 -24.67
C GLN A 269 11.89 11.93 -24.85
N MET A 270 10.94 11.26 -25.49
CA MET A 270 9.57 11.78 -25.62
C MET A 270 8.90 11.95 -24.25
N ARG A 271 9.11 11.02 -23.30
CA ARG A 271 8.55 11.14 -21.94
C ARG A 271 9.13 12.34 -21.19
N GLN A 272 10.43 12.58 -21.33
CA GLN A 272 11.09 13.74 -20.71
C GLN A 272 10.57 15.03 -21.30
N GLN A 273 10.43 15.12 -22.63
CA GLN A 273 9.86 16.28 -23.30
C GLN A 273 8.40 16.51 -22.88
N LEU A 274 7.56 15.47 -22.87
CA LEU A 274 6.17 15.57 -22.43
C LEU A 274 6.03 16.07 -20.99
N ARG A 275 6.96 15.70 -20.10
CA ARG A 275 6.99 16.22 -18.72
C ARG A 275 7.39 17.69 -18.66
N ALA A 276 8.31 18.13 -19.52
CA ALA A 276 8.70 19.53 -19.61
C ALA A 276 7.55 20.41 -20.15
N ASP A 277 6.76 19.88 -21.09
CA ASP A 277 5.60 20.58 -21.69
C ASP A 277 4.32 20.50 -20.84
N LEU A 278 4.35 19.86 -19.67
CA LEU A 278 3.22 19.74 -18.75
C LEU A 278 2.48 21.07 -18.48
N PRO A 279 3.16 22.23 -18.28
CA PRO A 279 2.46 23.49 -18.04
C PRO A 279 1.60 23.99 -19.20
N ASN A 280 1.85 23.50 -20.42
CA ASN A 280 1.22 23.96 -21.66
C ASN A 280 0.13 23.01 -22.18
N LEU A 281 -0.12 21.89 -21.50
CA LEU A 281 -1.04 20.84 -21.94
C LEU A 281 -2.28 20.78 -21.07
N ALA A 282 -3.41 20.42 -21.67
CA ALA A 282 -4.58 20.07 -20.89
C ALA A 282 -4.29 18.79 -20.07
N PRO A 283 -4.76 18.67 -18.81
CA PRO A 283 -4.50 17.49 -17.98
C PRO A 283 -4.90 16.16 -18.66
N SER A 284 -6.00 16.15 -19.41
CA SER A 284 -6.46 14.98 -20.16
C SER A 284 -5.48 14.57 -21.26
N GLU A 285 -4.95 15.52 -22.03
CA GLU A 285 -4.01 15.27 -23.12
C GLU A 285 -2.66 14.77 -22.61
N TYR A 286 -2.21 15.30 -21.47
CA TYR A 286 -1.01 14.83 -20.79
C TYR A 286 -1.18 13.37 -20.31
N ILE A 287 -2.30 13.05 -19.67
CA ILE A 287 -2.59 11.69 -19.17
C ILE A 287 -2.65 10.70 -20.35
N GLU A 288 -3.35 11.04 -21.42
CA GLU A 288 -3.46 10.22 -22.62
C GLU A 288 -2.10 9.95 -23.26
N SER A 289 -1.30 11.00 -23.47
CA SER A 289 0.02 10.89 -24.09
C SER A 289 1.01 10.11 -23.22
N LYS A 290 0.96 10.34 -21.90
CA LYS A 290 1.79 9.60 -20.94
C LYS A 290 1.46 8.11 -20.95
N ARG A 291 0.16 7.76 -20.99
CA ARG A 291 -0.29 6.37 -21.09
C ARG A 291 0.17 5.74 -22.41
N TYR A 292 0.00 6.43 -23.53
CA TYR A 292 0.47 5.96 -24.83
C TYR A 292 1.98 5.65 -24.85
N LEU A 293 2.81 6.54 -24.29
CA LEU A 293 4.26 6.30 -24.17
C LEU A 293 4.61 5.18 -23.17
N ALA A 294 3.73 4.87 -22.22
CA ALA A 294 3.88 3.69 -21.37
C ALA A 294 3.62 2.40 -22.16
N GLU A 295 2.53 2.38 -22.92
CA GLU A 295 2.16 1.25 -23.78
C GLU A 295 3.20 0.98 -24.86
N LEU A 296 3.79 2.02 -25.46
CA LEU A 296 4.82 1.85 -26.49
C LEU A 296 6.12 1.24 -25.93
N ASP A 297 6.52 1.64 -24.73
CA ASP A 297 7.66 1.05 -24.03
C ASP A 297 7.40 -0.41 -23.66
N ASP A 298 6.19 -0.74 -23.25
CA ASP A 298 5.80 -2.13 -22.99
C ASP A 298 5.79 -2.97 -24.27
N ALA A 299 5.35 -2.41 -25.39
CA ALA A 299 5.42 -3.05 -26.70
C ALA A 299 6.89 -3.33 -27.12
N ILE A 300 7.80 -2.38 -26.89
CA ILE A 300 9.24 -2.56 -27.16
C ILE A 300 9.82 -3.69 -26.29
N LYS A 301 9.46 -3.75 -25.01
CA LYS A 301 9.90 -4.85 -24.12
C LYS A 301 9.40 -6.19 -24.60
N VAL A 302 8.17 -6.24 -25.13
CA VAL A 302 7.60 -7.46 -25.71
C VAL A 302 8.40 -7.93 -26.92
N LEU A 303 8.81 -7.02 -27.82
CA LEU A 303 9.63 -7.38 -28.99
C LEU A 303 10.94 -8.06 -28.59
N GLY A 304 11.53 -7.67 -27.46
CA GLY A 304 12.78 -8.26 -26.95
C GLY A 304 12.63 -9.63 -26.28
N ARG A 305 11.42 -10.20 -26.21
CA ARG A 305 11.21 -11.50 -25.55
C ARG A 305 11.57 -12.68 -26.48
N PRO A 306 12.00 -13.81 -25.91
CA PRO A 306 12.31 -15.01 -26.70
C PRO A 306 11.07 -15.59 -27.42
N ASP A 307 9.87 -15.36 -26.88
CA ASP A 307 8.59 -15.79 -27.42
C ASP A 307 7.87 -14.71 -28.25
N ALA A 308 8.49 -13.54 -28.46
CA ALA A 308 7.92 -12.41 -29.19
C ALA A 308 7.39 -12.79 -30.57
N ARG A 309 8.12 -13.66 -31.29
CA ARG A 309 7.73 -14.17 -32.61
C ARG A 309 6.40 -14.92 -32.56
N THR A 310 6.26 -15.86 -31.62
CA THR A 310 5.02 -16.63 -31.44
C THR A 310 3.83 -15.71 -31.24
N PHE A 311 4.02 -14.66 -30.44
CA PHE A 311 2.95 -13.71 -30.20
C PHE A 311 2.63 -12.79 -31.40
N LEU A 312 3.65 -12.40 -32.18
CA LEU A 312 3.45 -11.63 -33.42
C LEU A 312 2.80 -12.46 -34.54
N ASP A 313 3.10 -13.76 -34.62
CA ASP A 313 2.64 -14.68 -35.66
C ASP A 313 1.23 -15.23 -35.36
N GLN A 314 0.90 -15.50 -34.10
CA GLN A 314 -0.43 -15.97 -33.70
C GLN A 314 -1.47 -14.84 -33.64
N GLY A 315 -1.02 -13.59 -33.80
CA GLY A 315 -1.83 -12.40 -33.70
C GLY A 315 -2.29 -12.20 -32.26
N TRP A 316 -1.94 -11.06 -31.67
CA TRP A 316 -2.45 -10.59 -30.38
C TRP A 316 -3.97 -10.29 -30.40
N ILE A 317 -4.75 -11.04 -31.17
CA ILE A 317 -6.16 -10.87 -31.41
C ILE A 317 -6.87 -11.88 -30.53
N ALA A 318 -7.75 -11.37 -29.66
CA ALA A 318 -8.70 -12.19 -28.94
C ALA A 318 -9.46 -13.09 -29.94
N GLN A 319 -9.37 -14.41 -29.79
CA GLN A 319 -10.07 -15.36 -30.66
C GLN A 319 -11.28 -15.95 -29.96
N GLY A 320 -12.32 -16.28 -30.74
CA GLY A 320 -13.53 -16.97 -30.25
C GLY A 320 -14.80 -16.24 -30.64
N LYS A 321 -15.80 -16.96 -31.13
CA LYS A 321 -17.10 -16.38 -31.55
C LYS A 321 -18.03 -16.06 -30.38
N THR A 322 -17.67 -16.51 -29.18
CA THR A 322 -18.45 -16.34 -27.96
C THR A 322 -17.54 -15.99 -26.79
N VAL A 323 -18.12 -15.43 -25.73
CA VAL A 323 -17.40 -15.12 -24.48
C VAL A 323 -16.72 -16.37 -23.90
N GLY A 324 -17.41 -17.52 -23.90
CA GLY A 324 -16.84 -18.79 -23.42
C GLY A 324 -15.61 -19.22 -24.21
N GLN A 325 -15.66 -19.16 -25.54
CA GLN A 325 -14.51 -19.49 -26.41
C GLN A 325 -13.33 -18.53 -26.20
N LEU A 326 -13.61 -17.24 -25.98
CA LEU A 326 -12.57 -16.27 -25.69
C LEU A 326 -11.86 -16.59 -24.37
N ILE A 327 -12.62 -16.91 -23.31
CA ILE A 327 -12.07 -17.26 -22.01
C ILE A 327 -11.23 -18.53 -22.11
N GLU A 328 -11.69 -19.54 -22.84
CA GLU A 328 -10.95 -20.78 -23.08
C GLU A 328 -9.64 -20.52 -23.83
N TYR A 329 -9.70 -19.73 -24.92
CA TYR A 329 -8.50 -19.33 -25.66
C TYR A 329 -7.49 -18.60 -24.77
N MET A 330 -7.96 -17.64 -23.94
CA MET A 330 -7.10 -16.89 -23.04
C MET A 330 -6.51 -17.78 -21.93
N LYS A 331 -7.28 -18.73 -21.40
CA LYS A 331 -6.81 -19.71 -20.41
C LYS A 331 -5.72 -20.62 -20.99
N GLU A 332 -5.92 -21.15 -22.18
CA GLU A 332 -4.96 -22.05 -22.85
C GLU A 332 -3.63 -21.36 -23.15
N HIS A 333 -3.68 -20.07 -23.51
CA HIS A 333 -2.50 -19.30 -23.92
C HIS A 333 -1.92 -18.44 -22.79
N GLY A 334 -2.49 -18.48 -21.58
CA GLY A 334 -2.04 -17.67 -20.44
C GLY A 334 -2.11 -16.17 -20.69
N LEU A 335 -3.18 -15.74 -21.38
CA LEU A 335 -3.41 -14.36 -21.79
C LEU A 335 -4.29 -13.62 -20.78
N GLU A 336 -4.03 -12.33 -20.65
CA GLU A 336 -4.83 -11.37 -19.90
C GLU A 336 -5.21 -10.20 -20.81
N PHE A 337 -6.28 -9.50 -20.50
CA PHE A 337 -6.64 -8.28 -21.23
C PHE A 337 -5.61 -7.19 -20.94
N ALA A 338 -5.14 -6.54 -22.00
CA ALA A 338 -4.25 -5.40 -21.94
C ALA A 338 -5.06 -4.09 -22.01
N PRO A 339 -4.46 -2.92 -21.74
CA PRO A 339 -5.14 -1.64 -21.94
C PRO A 339 -5.60 -1.40 -23.38
N ALA A 340 -6.72 -0.70 -23.53
CA ALA A 340 -7.26 -0.23 -24.79
C ALA A 340 -6.36 0.85 -25.41
N VAL A 341 -6.11 0.72 -26.71
CA VAL A 341 -5.43 1.74 -27.51
C VAL A 341 -6.49 2.75 -28.01
N PRO A 342 -6.14 4.02 -28.29
CA PRO A 342 -7.10 4.97 -28.85
C PRO A 342 -7.82 4.43 -30.10
N GLY A 343 -9.16 4.38 -30.05
CA GLY A 343 -10.02 3.79 -31.08
C GLY A 343 -10.69 2.47 -30.68
N ASP A 344 -10.14 1.76 -29.70
CA ASP A 344 -10.66 0.46 -29.23
C ASP A 344 -11.65 0.59 -28.06
N GLU A 345 -11.95 1.80 -27.60
CA GLU A 345 -12.69 2.03 -26.35
C GLU A 345 -14.08 1.39 -26.36
N ALA A 346 -14.77 1.46 -27.50
CA ALA A 346 -16.09 0.87 -27.69
C ALA A 346 -16.06 -0.66 -27.54
N ALA A 347 -14.99 -1.31 -28.03
CA ALA A 347 -14.83 -2.76 -27.93
C ALA A 347 -14.67 -3.20 -26.47
N TYR A 348 -13.91 -2.47 -25.66
CA TYR A 348 -13.73 -2.77 -24.24
C TYR A 348 -15.02 -2.64 -23.43
N VAL A 349 -15.81 -1.59 -23.70
CA VAL A 349 -17.11 -1.40 -23.04
C VAL A 349 -18.10 -2.49 -23.45
N ALA A 350 -18.12 -2.89 -24.73
CA ALA A 350 -18.95 -3.99 -25.20
C ALA A 350 -18.53 -5.34 -24.58
N LEU A 351 -17.23 -5.62 -24.53
CA LEU A 351 -16.68 -6.83 -23.92
C LEU A 351 -16.99 -6.90 -22.42
N HIS A 352 -16.85 -5.80 -21.68
CA HIS A 352 -17.18 -5.75 -20.26
C HIS A 352 -18.63 -6.19 -20.01
N ARG A 353 -19.58 -5.64 -20.77
CA ARG A 353 -21.00 -6.01 -20.66
C ARG A 353 -21.22 -7.49 -20.93
N ALA A 354 -20.60 -8.02 -21.99
CA ALA A 354 -20.71 -9.42 -22.36
C ALA A 354 -20.10 -10.36 -21.29
N LEU A 355 -18.98 -9.99 -20.67
CA LEU A 355 -18.37 -10.74 -19.57
C LEU A 355 -19.22 -10.74 -18.30
N VAL A 356 -19.82 -9.60 -17.96
CA VAL A 356 -20.73 -9.50 -16.81
C VAL A 356 -21.98 -10.35 -17.03
N GLU A 357 -22.58 -10.28 -18.23
CA GLU A 357 -23.72 -11.11 -18.60
C GLU A 357 -23.37 -12.61 -18.54
N TYR A 358 -22.21 -13.00 -19.06
CA TYR A 358 -21.71 -14.37 -18.98
C TYR A 358 -21.49 -14.84 -17.54
N SER A 359 -20.92 -13.98 -16.69
CA SER A 359 -20.69 -14.27 -15.27
C SER A 359 -22.00 -14.46 -14.50
N GLN A 360 -23.00 -13.60 -14.76
CA GLN A 360 -24.32 -13.71 -14.13
C GLN A 360 -25.04 -14.99 -14.53
N ALA A 361 -24.91 -15.40 -15.79
CA ALA A 361 -25.60 -16.58 -16.31
C ALA A 361 -24.87 -17.91 -16.00
N THR A 362 -23.57 -17.88 -15.71
CA THR A 362 -22.81 -19.07 -15.26
C THR A 362 -22.81 -19.26 -13.75
N ARG A 363 -23.06 -18.20 -12.95
CA ARG A 363 -23.21 -18.34 -11.51
C ARG A 363 -24.54 -19.03 -11.16
N PRO A 364 -24.54 -20.04 -10.28
CA PRO A 364 -25.80 -20.54 -9.73
C PRO A 364 -26.50 -19.39 -9.00
N PRO A 365 -27.84 -19.32 -9.02
CA PRO A 365 -28.56 -18.35 -8.21
C PRO A 365 -28.17 -18.60 -6.76
N THR A 366 -27.36 -17.70 -6.20
CA THR A 366 -27.10 -17.70 -4.77
C THR A 366 -28.45 -17.48 -4.12
N LEU A 367 -28.97 -18.54 -3.48
CA LEU A 367 -29.99 -18.40 -2.46
C LEU A 367 -29.44 -17.36 -1.48
N VAL A 368 -30.01 -16.15 -1.55
CA VAL A 368 -29.87 -15.16 -0.50
C VAL A 368 -30.58 -15.78 0.70
N THR A 369 -29.88 -16.65 1.43
CA THR A 369 -30.25 -16.94 2.80
C THR A 369 -29.90 -15.69 3.58
N GLU A 370 -30.89 -14.82 3.70
CA GLU A 370 -31.00 -13.89 4.82
C GLU A 370 -30.63 -14.67 6.10
N ARG A 371 -29.61 -14.20 6.80
CA ARG A 371 -29.31 -14.58 8.18
C ARG A 371 -29.24 -13.33 9.02
#